data_AF-A0A520I852-F1
#
_entry.id   AF-A0A520I852-F1
#
_cell.length_a   1.000
_cell.length_b   1.000
_cell.length_c   1.000
_cell.angle_alpha   90.00
_cell.angle_beta   90.00
_cell.angle_gamma   90.00
#
_symmetry.space_group_name_H-M   'P 1'
#
loop_
_entity.id
_entity.type
_entity.pdbx_description
1 polymer ?
#
loop_
_entity_poly.entity_id
_entity_poly.type
_entity_poly.pdbx_seq_one_letter_code
_entity_poly.pdbx_strand_id
1 'polypeptide(L)'
;MDIQHAVAQPPLVIRREDYRPPAWLVPDTRLAFDIDPAATRVHATLSVLRNGAHSEPLRLDGAGQTPLSVVVDGVAVNDWRIEGDQLVIPLSGDAHSIETEVEIAPDRNTQLMGLYASGGNICTQCEAEGFRRITFFPDRPDVLSRYSVRLTADRARFPVLLANGDPVAQGDAEDGRHWAEWNDPFPKPSYLFALVAGDLQVNRGSFVTASGRTVELGIWVRAADLPRTDHALHALKLSMAWDERVYGREYDLDVFNIVAVDDFNFGAMENKGLNIFNSRYILADPDTATDYDYDGIATVVAHEYFHNWSGNRVTCRDWFQL
;
A
#
# COMPACT_ATOMS: atom_id res chain seq x y z
N MET A 1 9.28 -45.94 -7.62
CA MET A 1 9.54 -45.31 -6.30
C MET A 1 8.71 -44.05 -6.27
N ASP A 2 7.85 -43.98 -5.26
CA ASP A 2 6.61 -43.20 -5.24
C ASP A 2 6.81 -41.69 -5.39
N ILE A 3 6.17 -41.13 -6.42
CA ILE A 3 5.81 -39.71 -6.46
C ILE A 3 4.58 -39.58 -5.56
N GLN A 4 4.79 -39.19 -4.30
CA GLN A 4 3.71 -38.71 -3.46
C GLN A 4 3.17 -37.42 -4.09
N HIS A 5 2.12 -37.55 -4.89
CA HIS A 5 1.24 -36.43 -5.18
C HIS A 5 0.65 -35.96 -3.85
N ALA A 6 1.21 -34.88 -3.31
CA ALA A 6 0.56 -34.13 -2.24
C ALA A 6 -0.83 -33.74 -2.77
N VAL A 7 -1.88 -34.36 -2.23
CA VAL A 7 -3.26 -34.01 -2.54
C VAL A 7 -3.44 -32.57 -2.09
N ALA A 8 -3.59 -31.65 -3.04
CA ALA A 8 -3.89 -30.26 -2.74
C ALA A 8 -5.15 -30.23 -1.86
N GLN A 9 -5.04 -29.65 -0.67
CA GLN A 9 -6.21 -29.47 0.19
C GLN A 9 -7.21 -28.55 -0.55
N PRO A 10 -8.52 -28.85 -0.49
CA PRO A 10 -9.51 -27.95 -1.05
C PRO A 10 -9.38 -26.57 -0.38
N PRO A 11 -9.58 -25.47 -1.14
CA PRO A 11 -9.50 -24.14 -0.57
C PRO A 11 -10.52 -24.00 0.56
N LEU A 12 -10.11 -23.31 1.63
CA LEU A 12 -10.98 -23.02 2.77
C LEU A 12 -12.18 -22.22 2.28
N VAL A 13 -13.39 -22.72 2.54
CA VAL A 13 -14.62 -22.00 2.21
C VAL A 13 -14.87 -20.97 3.31
N ILE A 14 -14.75 -19.69 2.96
CA ILE A 14 -15.11 -18.57 3.83
C ILE A 14 -16.56 -18.18 3.55
N ARG A 15 -17.38 -17.98 4.60
CA ARG A 15 -18.77 -17.55 4.45
C ARG A 15 -19.00 -16.19 5.08
N ARG A 16 -19.82 -15.37 4.42
CA ARG A 16 -20.26 -14.07 4.92
C ARG A 16 -20.93 -14.15 6.30
N GLU A 17 -21.68 -15.22 6.57
CA GLU A 17 -22.38 -15.44 7.84
C GLU A 17 -21.44 -15.72 9.03
N ASP A 18 -20.20 -16.12 8.75
CA ASP A 18 -19.18 -16.44 9.77
C ASP A 18 -18.39 -15.20 10.22
N TYR A 19 -18.70 -14.01 9.71
CA TYR A 19 -18.04 -12.77 10.10
C TYR A 19 -18.05 -12.60 11.62
N ARG A 20 -16.85 -12.33 12.17
CA ARG A 20 -16.65 -11.88 13.54
C ARG A 20 -15.78 -10.63 13.52
N PRO A 21 -16.05 -9.64 14.39
CA PRO A 21 -15.12 -8.53 14.61
C PRO A 21 -13.71 -9.04 14.93
N PRO A 22 -12.65 -8.30 14.58
CA PRO A 22 -11.29 -8.72 14.88
C PRO A 22 -11.09 -8.79 16.40
N ALA A 23 -10.42 -9.83 16.89
CA ALA A 23 -10.10 -9.99 18.31
C ALA A 23 -9.12 -8.91 18.80
N TRP A 24 -8.30 -8.37 17.90
CA TRP A 24 -7.34 -7.30 18.19
C TRP A 24 -7.44 -6.20 17.13
N LEU A 25 -7.40 -4.95 17.56
CA LEU A 25 -7.32 -3.76 16.72
C LEU A 25 -5.87 -3.30 16.63
N VAL A 26 -5.53 -2.59 15.55
CA VAL A 26 -4.20 -2.02 15.32
C VAL A 26 -4.35 -0.54 14.96
N PRO A 27 -4.55 0.37 15.94
CA PRO A 27 -4.78 1.79 15.66
C PRO A 27 -3.60 2.52 15.00
N ASP A 28 -2.37 2.11 15.27
CA ASP A 28 -1.16 2.78 14.80
C ASP A 28 -0.12 1.76 14.32
N THR A 29 0.43 2.01 13.14
CA THR A 29 1.42 1.18 12.46
C THR A 29 2.58 2.05 12.00
N ARG A 30 3.79 1.71 12.43
CA ARG A 30 5.03 2.32 11.92
C ARG A 30 5.79 1.27 11.12
N LEU A 31 6.23 1.64 9.93
CA LEU A 31 6.97 0.76 9.04
C LEU A 31 8.29 1.41 8.64
N ALA A 32 9.37 0.65 8.70
CA ALA A 32 10.65 1.02 8.12
C ALA A 32 11.07 -0.03 7.10
N PHE A 33 11.30 0.42 5.86
CA PHE A 33 11.75 -0.40 4.76
C PHE A 33 13.21 -0.09 4.46
N ASP A 34 14.06 -1.09 4.60
CA ASP A 34 15.40 -1.08 4.03
C ASP A 34 15.34 -1.79 2.67
N ILE A 35 15.15 -1.00 1.61
CA ILE A 35 14.83 -1.51 0.27
C ILE A 35 16.10 -2.05 -0.37
N ASP A 36 16.09 -3.36 -0.63
CA ASP A 36 16.98 -4.08 -1.52
C ASP A 36 16.15 -5.10 -2.31
N PRO A 37 16.16 -5.09 -3.65
CA PRO A 37 15.27 -5.97 -4.41
C PRO A 37 15.48 -7.47 -4.17
N ALA A 38 16.68 -7.89 -3.77
CA ALA A 38 16.95 -9.30 -3.45
C ALA A 38 16.60 -9.65 -2.00
N ALA A 39 16.71 -8.69 -1.06
CA ALA A 39 16.53 -8.91 0.38
C ALA A 39 16.11 -7.63 1.13
N THR A 40 14.89 -7.15 0.90
CA THR A 40 14.33 -6.02 1.65
C THR A 40 14.07 -6.43 3.09
N ARG A 41 14.57 -5.66 4.05
CA ARG A 41 14.17 -5.77 5.47
C ARG A 41 12.97 -4.88 5.73
N VAL A 42 11.98 -5.42 6.44
CA VAL A 42 10.81 -4.66 6.88
C VAL A 42 10.74 -4.76 8.40
N HIS A 43 10.88 -3.62 9.07
CA HIS A 43 10.60 -3.48 10.50
C HIS A 43 9.20 -2.87 10.65
N ALA A 44 8.34 -3.55 11.39
CA ALA A 44 6.98 -3.08 11.68
C ALA A 44 6.80 -2.93 13.19
N THR A 45 6.30 -1.79 13.64
CA THR A 45 5.85 -1.56 15.01
C THR A 45 4.35 -1.33 15.02
N LEU A 46 3.61 -2.23 15.66
CA LEU A 46 2.16 -2.22 15.75
C LEU A 46 1.75 -1.88 17.19
N SER A 47 0.95 -0.83 17.37
CA SER A 47 0.19 -0.66 18.61
C SER A 47 -1.04 -1.55 18.52
N VAL A 48 -1.18 -2.55 19.39
CA VAL A 48 -2.32 -3.47 19.37
C VAL A 48 -3.22 -3.28 20.59
N LEU A 49 -4.53 -3.38 20.39
CA LEU A 49 -5.55 -3.26 21.44
C LEU A 49 -6.51 -4.44 21.39
N ARG A 50 -6.80 -5.05 22.54
CA ARG A 50 -7.77 -6.14 22.64
C ARG A 50 -9.18 -5.63 22.37
N ASN A 51 -9.94 -6.34 21.54
CA ASN A 51 -11.30 -5.96 21.18
C ASN A 51 -12.33 -6.87 21.88
N GLY A 52 -12.79 -6.40 23.04
CA GLY A 52 -13.75 -7.14 23.88
C GLY A 52 -13.09 -8.11 24.86
N ALA A 53 -13.90 -8.92 25.53
CA ALA A 53 -13.45 -9.80 26.60
C ALA A 53 -13.17 -11.21 26.08
N HIS A 54 -11.90 -11.54 25.86
CA HIS A 54 -11.43 -12.86 25.45
C HIS A 54 -9.97 -13.09 25.88
N SER A 55 -9.50 -14.34 25.79
CA SER A 55 -8.10 -14.72 26.01
C SER A 55 -7.38 -15.15 24.73
N GLU A 56 -7.98 -14.92 23.56
CA GLU A 56 -7.36 -15.25 22.27
C GLU A 56 -6.00 -14.55 22.09
N PRO A 57 -4.98 -15.26 21.55
CA PRO A 57 -3.69 -14.67 21.23
C PRO A 57 -3.84 -13.67 20.08
N LEU A 58 -2.82 -12.84 19.87
CA LEU A 58 -2.71 -12.07 18.65
C LEU A 58 -2.35 -13.01 17.49
N ARG A 59 -3.12 -12.93 16.41
CA ARG A 59 -2.90 -13.68 15.17
C ARG A 59 -2.68 -12.67 14.05
N LEU A 60 -1.53 -12.78 13.39
CA LEU A 60 -1.11 -11.91 12.31
C LEU A 60 -0.90 -12.76 11.06
N ASP A 61 -1.56 -12.39 9.97
CA ASP A 61 -1.43 -13.07 8.69
C ASP A 61 -0.06 -12.80 8.07
N GLY A 62 0.55 -13.85 7.53
CA GLY A 62 1.75 -13.79 6.72
C GLY A 62 1.59 -14.55 5.41
N ALA A 63 2.53 -14.40 4.50
CA ALA A 63 2.66 -15.20 3.28
C ALA A 63 4.03 -15.01 2.60
N GLY A 64 4.97 -15.92 2.89
CA GLY A 64 6.24 -16.05 2.16
C GLY A 64 7.41 -15.21 2.68
N GLN A 65 7.21 -14.34 3.67
CA GLN A 65 8.28 -13.62 4.35
C GLN A 65 9.05 -14.51 5.34
N THR A 66 10.33 -14.20 5.54
CA THR A 66 11.15 -14.86 6.57
C THR A 66 11.09 -14.06 7.87
N PRO A 67 10.55 -14.60 8.98
CA PRO A 67 10.60 -13.94 10.29
C PRO A 67 12.03 -13.92 10.84
N LEU A 68 12.46 -12.78 11.35
CA LEU A 68 13.80 -12.60 11.93
C LEU A 68 13.73 -12.36 13.44
N SER A 69 12.84 -11.48 13.87
CA SER A 69 12.63 -11.19 15.30
C SER A 69 11.20 -10.77 15.60
N VAL A 70 10.78 -11.05 16.84
CA VAL A 70 9.54 -10.56 17.43
C VAL A 70 9.87 -9.97 18.81
N VAL A 71 9.42 -8.75 19.06
CA VAL A 71 9.58 -8.03 20.32
C VAL A 71 8.21 -7.61 20.81
N VAL A 72 7.93 -7.83 22.09
CA VAL A 72 6.69 -7.41 22.76
C VAL A 72 7.08 -6.47 23.90
N ASP A 73 6.55 -5.25 23.86
CA ASP A 73 6.79 -4.20 24.85
C ASP A 73 8.29 -3.97 25.15
N GLY A 74 9.11 -3.96 24.09
CA GLY A 74 10.56 -3.76 24.16
C GLY A 74 11.36 -4.99 24.62
N VAL A 75 10.70 -6.14 24.81
CA VAL A 75 11.36 -7.40 25.20
C VAL A 75 11.30 -8.39 24.05
N ALA A 76 12.47 -8.90 23.62
CA ALA A 76 12.52 -9.97 22.63
C ALA A 76 11.89 -11.24 23.18
N VAL A 77 10.97 -11.84 22.41
CA VAL A 77 10.21 -13.03 22.81
C VAL A 77 10.45 -14.19 21.86
N ASN A 78 10.37 -15.41 22.39
CA ASN A 78 10.56 -16.66 21.63
C ASN A 78 9.37 -17.63 21.79
N ASP A 79 8.32 -17.23 22.51
CA ASP A 79 7.12 -18.02 22.77
C ASP A 79 6.02 -17.82 21.71
N TRP A 80 6.32 -17.07 20.65
CA TRP A 80 5.53 -17.04 19.43
C TRP A 80 5.72 -18.31 18.60
N ARG A 81 4.79 -18.56 17.69
CA ARG A 81 4.86 -19.68 16.75
C ARG A 81 4.19 -19.34 15.43
N ILE A 82 4.52 -20.10 14.40
CA ILE A 82 3.85 -20.04 13.10
C ILE A 82 2.81 -21.16 13.04
N GLU A 83 1.54 -20.83 12.84
CA GLU A 83 0.43 -21.76 12.60
C GLU A 83 -0.10 -21.54 11.18
N GLY A 84 0.18 -22.48 10.26
CA GLY A 84 -0.05 -22.23 8.84
C GLY A 84 0.87 -21.11 8.35
N ASP A 85 0.29 -20.03 7.83
CA ASP A 85 1.04 -18.82 7.47
C ASP A 85 0.91 -17.70 8.53
N GLN A 86 0.22 -17.94 9.65
CA GLN A 86 -0.01 -16.92 10.68
C GLN A 86 1.07 -16.94 11.76
N LEU A 87 1.57 -15.75 12.11
CA LEU A 87 2.33 -15.53 13.33
C LEU A 87 1.36 -15.39 14.52
N VAL A 88 1.53 -16.27 15.51
CA VAL A 88 0.69 -16.33 16.70
C VAL A 88 1.51 -15.94 17.92
N ILE A 89 1.11 -14.85 18.59
CA ILE A 89 1.79 -14.28 19.74
C ILE A 89 0.86 -14.34 20.95
N PRO A 90 1.17 -15.14 21.99
CA PRO A 90 0.47 -15.07 23.26
C PRO A 90 0.70 -13.71 23.91
N LEU A 91 -0.38 -13.00 24.27
CA LEU A 91 -0.31 -11.70 24.92
C LEU A 91 -1.14 -11.67 26.20
N SER A 92 -0.60 -11.03 27.24
CA SER A 92 -1.25 -10.84 28.53
C SER A 92 -1.64 -9.37 28.74
N GLY A 93 -2.91 -9.09 29.01
CA GLY A 93 -3.40 -7.71 29.09
C GLY A 93 -4.07 -7.28 27.79
N ASP A 94 -4.37 -5.98 27.68
CA ASP A 94 -5.29 -5.46 26.67
C ASP A 94 -4.64 -4.50 25.67
N ALA A 95 -3.37 -4.14 25.86
CA ALA A 95 -2.64 -3.23 25.00
C ALA A 95 -1.14 -3.56 25.00
N HIS A 96 -0.55 -3.62 23.81
CA HIS A 96 0.88 -3.94 23.64
C HIS A 96 1.49 -3.18 22.46
N SER A 97 2.80 -3.01 22.49
CA SER A 97 3.63 -2.68 21.32
C SER A 97 4.24 -3.96 20.78
N ILE A 98 3.93 -4.31 19.54
CA ILE A 98 4.45 -5.49 18.86
C ILE A 98 5.39 -5.04 17.77
N GLU A 99 6.65 -5.45 17.84
CA GLU A 99 7.62 -5.20 16.78
C GLU A 99 7.99 -6.51 16.09
N THR A 100 7.98 -6.49 14.77
CA THR A 100 8.44 -7.60 13.93
C THR A 100 9.49 -7.12 12.95
N GLU A 101 10.50 -7.95 12.71
CA GLU A 101 11.43 -7.77 11.61
C GLU A 101 11.34 -8.98 10.69
N VAL A 102 11.18 -8.72 9.39
CA VAL A 102 11.07 -9.75 8.36
C VAL A 102 11.96 -9.43 7.16
N GLU A 103 12.32 -10.46 6.42
CA GLU A 103 12.98 -10.33 5.11
C GLU A 103 12.05 -10.80 3.99
N ILE A 104 12.01 -10.03 2.90
CA ILE A 104 11.29 -10.35 1.67
C ILE A 104 12.17 -10.10 0.45
N ALA A 105 11.85 -10.74 -0.68
CA ALA A 105 12.62 -10.65 -1.92
C ALA A 105 11.75 -10.17 -3.09
N PRO A 106 11.61 -8.84 -3.28
CA PRO A 106 10.78 -8.27 -4.34
C PRO A 106 11.13 -8.74 -5.77
N ASP A 107 12.41 -8.98 -6.06
CA ASP A 107 12.90 -9.41 -7.38
C ASP A 107 12.44 -10.83 -7.77
N ARG A 108 12.10 -11.64 -6.78
CA ARG A 108 11.62 -13.02 -6.92
C ARG A 108 10.10 -13.13 -6.81
N ASN A 109 9.40 -12.02 -6.59
CA ASN A 109 7.95 -12.01 -6.42
C ASN A 109 7.20 -11.94 -7.76
N THR A 110 7.05 -13.08 -8.43
CA THR A 110 6.33 -13.18 -9.71
C THR A 110 4.80 -13.14 -9.58
N GLN A 111 4.26 -13.03 -8.37
CA GLN A 111 2.80 -12.96 -8.15
C GLN A 111 2.28 -11.53 -8.33
N LEU A 112 3.16 -10.53 -8.31
CA LEU A 112 2.82 -9.10 -8.37
C LEU A 112 1.80 -8.69 -7.29
N MET A 113 1.99 -9.26 -6.09
CA MET A 113 1.16 -9.07 -4.88
C MET A 113 2.09 -8.89 -3.67
N GLY A 114 1.78 -7.94 -2.79
CA GLY A 114 2.72 -7.45 -1.77
C GLY A 114 3.72 -6.49 -2.39
N LEU A 115 4.98 -6.54 -1.96
CA LEU A 115 6.09 -5.76 -2.53
C LEU A 115 6.79 -6.57 -3.65
N TYR A 116 6.94 -5.99 -4.84
CA TYR A 116 7.55 -6.66 -5.99
C TYR A 116 8.31 -5.68 -6.87
N ALA A 117 9.15 -6.23 -7.77
CA ALA A 117 9.86 -5.46 -8.78
C ALA A 117 9.08 -5.41 -10.11
N SER A 118 9.00 -4.24 -10.73
CA SER A 118 8.45 -4.04 -12.09
C SER A 118 9.30 -3.03 -12.85
N GLY A 119 9.79 -3.41 -14.04
CA GLY A 119 10.50 -2.49 -14.93
C GLY A 119 11.72 -1.77 -14.33
N GLY A 120 12.38 -2.36 -13.32
CA GLY A 120 13.50 -1.75 -12.60
C GLY A 120 13.11 -0.95 -11.35
N ASN A 121 11.82 -0.70 -11.15
CA ASN A 121 11.25 -0.09 -9.96
C ASN A 121 10.79 -1.14 -8.95
N ILE A 122 10.47 -0.69 -7.74
CA ILE A 122 9.79 -1.44 -6.69
C ILE A 122 8.44 -0.78 -6.45
N CYS A 123 7.38 -1.58 -6.43
CA CYS A 123 6.02 -1.12 -6.14
C CYS A 123 5.25 -2.17 -5.35
N THR A 124 4.05 -1.79 -4.91
CA THR A 124 3.17 -2.65 -4.12
C THR A 124 1.82 -2.86 -4.78
N GLN A 125 1.22 -4.03 -4.51
CA GLN A 125 -0.21 -4.28 -4.68
C GLN A 125 -0.73 -5.01 -3.44
N CYS A 126 -1.59 -4.35 -2.68
CA CYS A 126 -2.04 -4.86 -1.38
C CYS A 126 -3.50 -5.35 -1.39
N GLU A 127 -4.33 -4.92 -2.33
CA GLU A 127 -5.70 -5.45 -2.46
C GLU A 127 -5.72 -6.80 -3.19
N ALA A 128 -6.46 -7.81 -2.72
CA ALA A 128 -7.27 -7.82 -1.49
C ALA A 128 -6.48 -8.19 -0.23
N GLU A 129 -5.48 -9.05 -0.37
CA GLU A 129 -4.77 -9.68 0.75
C GLU A 129 -3.25 -9.76 0.49
N GLY A 130 -2.71 -8.68 -0.10
CA GLY A 130 -1.30 -8.58 -0.47
C GLY A 130 -0.41 -8.06 0.64
N PHE A 131 -0.93 -7.33 1.62
CA PHE A 131 -0.11 -6.70 2.67
C PHE A 131 0.54 -7.75 3.59
N ARG A 132 -0.13 -8.89 3.85
CA ARG A 132 0.45 -10.03 4.59
C ARG A 132 1.72 -10.62 3.95
N ARG A 133 1.99 -10.31 2.68
CA ARG A 133 3.22 -10.71 1.96
C ARG A 133 4.37 -9.72 2.16
N ILE A 134 4.14 -8.64 2.88
CA ILE A 134 5.14 -7.61 3.21
C ILE A 134 5.61 -7.79 4.65
N THR A 135 4.68 -7.85 5.59
CA THR A 135 4.95 -8.12 7.01
C THR A 135 3.76 -8.86 7.63
N PHE A 136 3.92 -9.34 8.87
CA PHE A 136 2.83 -9.95 9.63
C PHE A 136 1.83 -8.90 10.09
N PHE A 137 0.56 -9.03 9.70
CA PHE A 137 -0.49 -8.06 10.01
C PHE A 137 -1.88 -8.73 10.05
N PRO A 138 -2.88 -8.25 10.82
CA PRO A 138 -4.25 -8.73 10.66
C PRO A 138 -4.84 -8.18 9.36
N ASP A 139 -4.60 -8.87 8.25
CA ASP A 139 -4.78 -8.35 6.89
C ASP A 139 -6.23 -8.50 6.42
N ARG A 140 -7.09 -7.67 7.02
CA ARG A 140 -8.55 -7.60 6.85
C ARG A 140 -9.03 -6.14 6.88
N PRO A 141 -10.08 -5.78 6.11
CA PRO A 141 -10.38 -4.38 5.82
C PRO A 141 -11.09 -3.62 6.97
N ASP A 142 -11.59 -4.32 7.99
CA ASP A 142 -12.15 -3.71 9.22
C ASP A 142 -11.11 -3.46 10.33
N VAL A 143 -9.82 -3.74 10.08
CA VAL A 143 -8.73 -3.27 10.93
C VAL A 143 -8.12 -2.01 10.31
N LEU A 144 -8.40 -0.86 10.93
CA LEU A 144 -7.97 0.45 10.45
C LEU A 144 -6.79 0.98 11.28
N SER A 145 -5.71 1.34 10.60
CA SER A 145 -4.50 1.89 11.23
C SER A 145 -4.12 3.23 10.62
N ARG A 146 -3.56 4.14 11.42
CA ARG A 146 -2.72 5.24 10.92
C ARG A 146 -1.35 4.69 10.57
N TYR A 147 -0.71 5.24 9.54
CA TYR A 147 0.58 4.74 9.05
C TYR A 147 1.63 5.85 9.03
N SER A 148 2.78 5.55 9.64
CA SER A 148 4.02 6.31 9.44
C SER A 148 5.04 5.39 8.78
N VAL A 149 5.60 5.82 7.66
CA VAL A 149 6.42 4.97 6.78
C VAL A 149 7.76 5.64 6.53
N ARG A 150 8.85 4.94 6.82
CA ARG A 150 10.21 5.34 6.45
C ARG A 150 10.73 4.40 5.37
N LEU A 151 11.19 4.97 4.27
CA LEU A 151 11.80 4.25 3.15
C LEU A 151 13.28 4.59 3.12
N THR A 152 14.15 3.61 3.02
CA THR A 152 15.60 3.80 2.79
C THR A 152 16.02 2.96 1.61
N ALA A 153 16.76 3.53 0.66
CA ALA A 153 17.18 2.83 -0.55
C ALA A 153 18.50 3.38 -1.11
N ASP A 154 19.11 2.66 -2.06
CA ASP A 154 20.22 3.18 -2.86
C ASP A 154 19.75 4.37 -3.71
N ARG A 155 20.41 5.52 -3.58
CA ARG A 155 19.98 6.78 -4.23
C ARG A 155 20.15 6.73 -5.75
N ALA A 156 21.17 6.03 -6.25
CA ALA A 156 21.45 5.99 -7.68
C ALA A 156 20.42 5.13 -8.43
N ARG A 157 19.97 4.03 -7.81
CA ARG A 157 18.98 3.12 -8.35
C ARG A 157 17.54 3.59 -8.09
N PHE A 158 17.29 4.20 -6.94
CA PHE A 158 15.95 4.59 -6.50
C PHE A 158 15.90 6.04 -6.02
N PRO A 159 16.15 7.04 -6.89
CA PRO A 159 16.18 8.44 -6.49
C PRO A 159 14.82 8.99 -6.00
N VAL A 160 13.71 8.29 -6.28
CA VAL A 160 12.36 8.64 -5.86
C VAL A 160 11.82 7.57 -4.90
N LEU A 161 11.38 7.99 -3.70
CA LEU A 161 10.77 7.16 -2.66
C LEU A 161 9.42 7.74 -2.24
N LEU A 162 8.32 7.03 -2.53
CA LEU A 162 6.95 7.46 -2.28
C LEU A 162 6.22 6.44 -1.39
N ALA A 163 5.38 6.94 -0.49
CA ALA A 163 4.38 6.16 0.24
C ALA A 163 3.07 6.97 0.40
N ASN A 164 2.06 6.39 1.04
CA ASN A 164 0.80 7.10 1.33
C ASN A 164 1.00 8.33 2.22
N GLY A 165 0.07 9.28 2.13
CA GLY A 165 0.03 10.47 2.99
C GLY A 165 0.94 11.59 2.50
N ASP A 166 1.38 12.44 3.42
CA ASP A 166 2.20 13.61 3.11
C ASP A 166 3.68 13.35 3.46
N PRO A 167 4.64 13.91 2.69
CA PRO A 167 6.06 13.80 3.01
C PRO A 167 6.39 14.62 4.26
N VAL A 168 7.04 13.99 5.23
CA VAL A 168 7.37 14.59 6.53
C VAL A 168 8.84 14.96 6.62
N ALA A 169 9.74 14.08 6.16
CA ALA A 169 11.17 14.30 6.22
C ALA A 169 11.89 13.48 5.13
N GLN A 170 13.10 13.90 4.78
CA GLN A 170 13.98 13.17 3.87
C GLN A 170 15.43 13.53 4.18
N GLY A 171 16.37 12.67 3.79
CA GLY A 171 17.78 12.93 3.99
C GLY A 171 18.70 11.90 3.35
N ASP A 172 19.99 12.15 3.45
CA ASP A 172 21.02 11.17 3.07
C ASP A 172 21.17 10.10 4.16
N ALA A 173 21.61 8.92 3.75
CA ALA A 173 22.06 7.83 4.60
C ALA A 173 23.51 7.45 4.22
N GLU A 174 24.08 6.51 4.96
CA GLU A 174 25.43 6.01 4.69
C GLU A 174 25.48 5.24 3.35
N ASP A 175 26.69 5.01 2.83
CA ASP A 175 26.95 4.17 1.66
C ASP A 175 26.18 4.54 0.38
N GLY A 176 25.97 5.84 0.15
CA GLY A 176 25.29 6.33 -1.07
C GLY A 176 23.76 6.13 -1.06
N ARG A 177 23.20 5.76 0.09
CA ARG A 177 21.76 5.60 0.28
C ARG A 177 21.10 6.91 0.70
N HIS A 178 19.78 6.93 0.65
CA HIS A 178 18.97 8.04 1.14
C HIS A 178 17.65 7.52 1.72
N TRP A 179 16.90 8.40 2.36
CA TRP A 179 15.62 8.04 2.96
C TRP A 179 14.55 9.13 2.81
N ALA A 180 13.29 8.70 2.87
CA ALA A 180 12.11 9.54 2.93
C ALA A 180 11.12 9.00 3.96
N GLU A 181 10.48 9.90 4.70
CA GLU A 181 9.44 9.61 5.69
C GLU A 181 8.11 10.22 5.26
N TRP A 182 7.08 9.42 5.40
CA TRP A 182 5.71 9.72 5.00
C TRP A 182 4.76 9.45 6.15
N ASN A 183 3.72 10.26 6.27
CA ASN A 183 2.70 10.06 7.30
C ASN A 183 1.30 10.25 6.71
N ASP A 184 0.47 9.24 6.88
CA ASP A 184 -0.95 9.29 6.56
C ASP A 184 -1.76 9.38 7.87
N PRO A 185 -2.40 10.54 8.13
CA PRO A 185 -3.15 10.76 9.37
C PRO A 185 -4.49 10.02 9.40
N PHE A 186 -4.98 9.50 8.27
CA PHE A 186 -6.27 8.82 8.20
C PHE A 186 -6.13 7.34 8.53
N PRO A 187 -6.92 6.81 9.49
CA PRO A 187 -7.02 5.37 9.68
C PRO A 187 -7.50 4.69 8.40
N LYS A 188 -6.73 3.73 7.88
CA LYS A 188 -7.05 2.97 6.67
C LYS A 188 -6.75 1.49 6.86
N PRO A 189 -7.42 0.60 6.12
CA PRO A 189 -7.05 -0.81 6.05
C PRO A 189 -5.73 -1.02 5.30
N SER A 190 -5.08 -2.15 5.57
CA SER A 190 -3.80 -2.54 4.97
C SER A 190 -3.83 -2.65 3.46
N TYR A 191 -4.97 -2.98 2.84
CA TYR A 191 -5.08 -3.09 1.38
C TYR A 191 -4.84 -1.75 0.65
N LEU A 192 -5.04 -0.61 1.33
CA LEU A 192 -4.79 0.73 0.79
C LEU A 192 -3.34 1.21 1.00
N PHE A 193 -2.48 0.39 1.60
CA PHE A 193 -1.06 0.67 1.69
C PHE A 193 -0.40 0.68 0.31
N ALA A 194 0.43 1.70 0.06
CA ALA A 194 1.29 1.77 -1.11
C ALA A 194 2.69 2.27 -0.78
N LEU A 195 3.65 1.73 -1.53
CA LEU A 195 5.05 2.15 -1.57
C LEU A 195 5.54 2.04 -3.00
N VAL A 196 6.26 3.07 -3.47
CA VAL A 196 7.00 3.04 -4.74
C VAL A 196 8.43 3.54 -4.53
N ALA A 197 9.41 2.82 -5.08
CA ALA A 197 10.80 3.25 -5.17
C ALA A 197 11.32 3.04 -6.60
N GLY A 198 11.88 4.08 -7.22
CA GLY A 198 12.21 4.03 -8.65
C GLY A 198 13.03 5.22 -9.17
N ASP A 199 13.53 5.07 -10.39
CA ASP A 199 14.04 6.20 -11.19
C ASP A 199 12.90 6.76 -12.05
N LEU A 200 12.18 7.72 -11.47
CA LEU A 200 10.95 8.27 -12.03
C LEU A 200 11.11 9.78 -12.26
N GLN A 201 10.48 10.24 -13.33
CA GLN A 201 10.24 11.65 -13.61
C GLN A 201 8.80 11.99 -13.26
N VAL A 202 8.54 13.29 -13.05
CA VAL A 202 7.23 13.75 -12.57
C VAL A 202 6.70 14.91 -13.40
N ASN A 203 5.45 14.77 -13.85
CA ASN A 203 4.66 15.89 -14.34
C ASN A 203 3.89 16.50 -13.16
N ARG A 204 4.23 17.73 -12.82
CA ARG A 204 3.69 18.43 -11.64
C ARG A 204 2.51 19.31 -12.00
N GLY A 205 1.52 19.34 -11.13
CA GLY A 205 0.47 20.34 -11.15
C GLY A 205 0.00 20.66 -9.74
N SER A 206 -0.99 21.52 -9.64
CA SER A 206 -1.68 21.78 -8.39
C SER A 206 -3.17 21.94 -8.63
N PHE A 207 -3.94 21.77 -7.57
CA PHE A 207 -5.38 22.01 -7.53
C PHE A 207 -5.70 22.80 -6.26
N VAL A 208 -6.59 23.80 -6.35
CA VAL A 208 -7.07 24.55 -5.18
C VAL A 208 -8.50 24.11 -4.90
N THR A 209 -8.72 23.54 -3.72
CA THR A 209 -10.04 23.06 -3.32
C THR A 209 -11.02 24.20 -3.09
N ALA A 210 -12.31 23.89 -3.04
CA ALA A 210 -13.36 24.90 -2.81
C ALA A 210 -13.17 25.70 -1.49
N SER A 211 -12.56 25.10 -0.46
CA SER A 211 -12.21 25.76 0.81
C SER A 211 -10.86 26.50 0.78
N GLY A 212 -10.10 26.39 -0.31
CA GLY A 212 -8.84 27.10 -0.51
C GLY A 212 -7.57 26.31 -0.16
N ARG A 213 -7.66 24.99 0.12
CA ARG A 213 -6.47 24.15 0.27
C ARG A 213 -5.78 24.00 -1.09
N THR A 214 -4.47 24.22 -1.14
CA THR A 214 -3.67 23.87 -2.32
C THR A 214 -3.19 22.43 -2.17
N VAL A 215 -3.51 21.59 -3.15
CA VAL A 215 -3.08 20.19 -3.26
C VAL A 215 -2.03 20.11 -4.36
N GLU A 216 -0.85 19.58 -4.03
CA GLU A 216 0.20 19.32 -5.00
C GLU A 216 -0.06 17.98 -5.71
N LEU A 217 0.02 17.97 -7.04
CA LEU A 217 -0.26 16.81 -7.88
C LEU A 217 1.02 16.32 -8.56
N GLY A 218 1.23 15.01 -8.59
CA GLY A 218 2.36 14.39 -9.27
C GLY A 218 1.96 13.16 -10.08
N ILE A 219 2.18 13.20 -11.39
CA ILE A 219 2.12 11.99 -12.24
C ILE A 219 3.55 11.50 -12.46
N TRP A 220 3.89 10.37 -11.85
CA TRP A 220 5.22 9.78 -11.83
C TRP A 220 5.32 8.65 -12.85
N VAL A 221 6.29 8.77 -13.75
CA VAL A 221 6.49 7.84 -14.87
C VAL A 221 7.98 7.71 -15.18
N ARG A 222 8.38 6.77 -16.03
CA ARG A 222 9.77 6.75 -16.53
C ARG A 222 10.04 7.96 -17.42
N ALA A 223 11.31 8.33 -17.54
CA ALA A 223 11.71 9.53 -18.28
C ALA A 223 11.16 9.61 -19.72
N ALA A 224 11.14 8.49 -20.44
CA ALA A 224 10.62 8.44 -21.82
C ALA A 224 9.10 8.65 -21.92
N ASP A 225 8.39 8.45 -20.81
CA ASP A 225 6.93 8.45 -20.75
C ASP A 225 6.38 9.83 -20.34
N LEU A 226 7.22 10.71 -19.79
CA LEU A 226 6.84 12.02 -19.24
C LEU A 226 6.03 12.91 -20.20
N PRO A 227 6.36 13.01 -21.51
CA PRO A 227 5.57 13.83 -22.43
C PRO A 227 4.13 13.36 -22.65
N ARG A 228 3.79 12.13 -22.22
CA ARG A 228 2.50 11.48 -22.47
C ARG A 228 1.52 11.57 -21.30
N THR A 229 1.85 12.33 -20.25
CA THR A 229 1.06 12.36 -19.00
C THR A 229 0.13 13.57 -18.85
N ASP A 230 0.16 14.51 -19.79
CA ASP A 230 -0.59 15.77 -19.67
C ASP A 230 -2.10 15.55 -19.56
N HIS A 231 -2.63 14.58 -20.32
CA HIS A 231 -4.05 14.23 -20.26
C HIS A 231 -4.45 13.65 -18.91
N ALA A 232 -3.64 12.76 -18.32
CA ALA A 232 -3.91 12.19 -17.00
C ALA A 232 -3.91 13.28 -15.91
N LEU A 233 -2.95 14.21 -15.94
CA LEU A 233 -2.92 15.34 -15.01
C LEU A 233 -4.15 16.26 -15.18
N HIS A 234 -4.59 16.48 -16.42
CA HIS A 234 -5.79 17.26 -16.69
C HIS A 234 -7.05 16.54 -16.19
N ALA A 235 -7.19 15.25 -16.47
CA ALA A 235 -8.29 14.42 -16.01
C ALA A 235 -8.39 14.42 -14.48
N LEU A 236 -7.27 14.27 -13.76
CA LEU A 236 -7.24 14.34 -12.30
C LEU A 236 -7.84 15.65 -11.77
N LYS A 237 -7.42 16.79 -12.33
CA LYS A 237 -7.97 18.11 -11.93
C LYS A 237 -9.47 18.22 -12.22
N LEU A 238 -9.93 17.67 -13.34
CA LEU A 238 -11.36 17.64 -13.66
C LEU A 238 -12.15 16.76 -12.70
N SER A 239 -11.61 15.60 -12.31
CA SER A 239 -12.22 14.69 -11.33
C SER A 239 -12.35 15.36 -9.97
N MET A 240 -11.29 16.03 -9.49
CA MET A 240 -11.31 16.82 -8.26
C MET A 240 -12.41 17.89 -8.30
N ALA A 241 -12.41 18.73 -9.34
CA ALA A 241 -13.41 19.78 -9.49
C ALA A 241 -14.84 19.24 -9.63
N TRP A 242 -15.01 18.07 -10.27
CA TRP A 242 -16.33 17.47 -10.46
C TRP A 242 -16.89 16.94 -9.13
N ASP A 243 -16.07 16.25 -8.33
CA ASP A 243 -16.50 15.68 -7.05
C ASP A 243 -16.89 16.79 -6.05
N GLU A 244 -16.17 17.92 -6.06
CA GLU A 244 -16.56 19.12 -5.30
C GLU A 244 -17.91 19.69 -5.76
N ARG A 245 -18.09 19.90 -7.07
CA ARG A 245 -19.33 20.49 -7.60
C ARG A 245 -20.55 19.59 -7.44
N VAL A 246 -20.38 18.28 -7.60
CA VAL A 246 -21.49 17.32 -7.70
C VAL A 246 -21.80 16.68 -6.35
N TYR A 247 -20.77 16.30 -5.59
CA TYR A 247 -20.94 15.60 -4.31
C TYR A 247 -20.51 16.43 -3.10
N GLY A 248 -19.91 17.62 -3.29
CA GLY A 248 -19.46 18.46 -2.18
C GLY A 248 -18.24 17.87 -1.44
N ARG A 249 -17.40 17.13 -2.17
CA ARG A 249 -16.29 16.34 -1.62
C ARG A 249 -14.94 16.92 -2.03
N GLU A 250 -14.27 17.54 -1.09
CA GLU A 250 -12.89 18.00 -1.28
C GLU A 250 -11.88 16.88 -1.00
N TYR A 251 -10.69 17.00 -1.60
CA TYR A 251 -9.56 16.17 -1.24
C TYR A 251 -9.02 16.52 0.15
N ASP A 252 -8.41 15.55 0.83
CA ASP A 252 -8.17 15.58 2.28
C ASP A 252 -6.71 15.47 2.73
N LEU A 253 -5.76 15.40 1.79
CA LEU A 253 -4.31 15.47 2.01
C LEU A 253 -3.68 16.65 1.26
N ASP A 254 -2.38 16.88 1.45
CA ASP A 254 -1.64 17.98 0.83
C ASP A 254 -1.00 17.58 -0.51
N VAL A 255 -0.75 16.28 -0.72
CA VAL A 255 -0.24 15.73 -1.99
C VAL A 255 -1.12 14.61 -2.54
N PHE A 256 -1.28 14.57 -3.87
CA PHE A 256 -1.90 13.46 -4.59
C PHE A 256 -0.93 12.95 -5.67
N ASN A 257 -0.46 11.71 -5.51
CA ASN A 257 0.46 11.08 -6.44
C ASN A 257 -0.22 9.97 -7.24
N ILE A 258 0.10 9.90 -8.52
CA ILE A 258 -0.19 8.76 -9.40
C ILE A 258 1.15 8.23 -9.91
N VAL A 259 1.38 6.93 -9.82
CA VAL A 259 2.54 6.26 -10.40
C VAL A 259 2.07 5.32 -11.52
N ALA A 260 2.61 5.48 -12.73
CA ALA A 260 2.38 4.52 -13.80
C ALA A 260 3.46 3.44 -13.80
N VAL A 261 3.05 2.17 -13.80
CA VAL A 261 3.93 1.00 -13.89
C VAL A 261 3.48 0.09 -15.04
N ASP A 262 4.41 -0.64 -15.65
CA ASP A 262 4.10 -1.51 -16.79
C ASP A 262 3.50 -2.85 -16.37
N ASP A 263 4.09 -3.49 -15.34
CA ASP A 263 3.64 -4.80 -14.86
C ASP A 263 2.69 -4.62 -13.67
N PHE A 264 1.42 -4.39 -13.99
CA PHE A 264 0.34 -4.32 -13.00
C PHE A 264 -0.76 -5.31 -13.36
N ASN A 265 -1.09 -6.24 -12.45
CA ASN A 265 -2.14 -7.24 -12.67
C ASN A 265 -3.54 -6.62 -12.82
N PHE A 266 -3.74 -5.45 -12.22
CA PHE A 266 -5.01 -4.72 -12.21
C PHE A 266 -4.94 -3.51 -13.16
N GLY A 267 -6.06 -2.80 -13.32
CA GLY A 267 -6.08 -1.59 -14.15
C GLY A 267 -5.40 -0.43 -13.43
N ALA A 268 -5.87 -0.12 -12.25
CA ALA A 268 -5.32 0.84 -11.32
C ALA A 268 -5.75 0.48 -9.89
N MET A 269 -5.23 1.22 -8.90
CA MET A 269 -5.48 0.98 -7.49
C MET A 269 -5.55 2.31 -6.73
N GLU A 270 -6.55 2.45 -5.86
CA GLU A 270 -6.92 3.68 -5.16
C GLU A 270 -6.10 4.00 -3.90
N ASN A 271 -4.87 3.49 -3.78
CA ASN A 271 -4.10 3.57 -2.54
C ASN A 271 -4.02 5.03 -2.06
N LYS A 272 -4.35 5.28 -0.79
CA LYS A 272 -4.61 6.62 -0.25
C LYS A 272 -3.46 7.60 -0.53
N GLY A 273 -3.67 8.55 -1.45
CA GLY A 273 -2.71 9.60 -1.83
C GLY A 273 -1.53 9.15 -2.71
N LEU A 274 -1.45 7.86 -3.07
CA LEU A 274 -0.42 7.29 -3.94
C LEU A 274 -1.00 6.19 -4.81
N ASN A 275 -1.84 6.57 -5.77
CA ASN A 275 -2.49 5.60 -6.63
C ASN A 275 -1.47 4.97 -7.60
N ILE A 276 -1.58 3.68 -7.85
CA ILE A 276 -0.70 2.95 -8.78
C ILE A 276 -1.53 2.46 -9.96
N PHE A 277 -1.08 2.79 -11.18
CA PHE A 277 -1.80 2.53 -12.41
C PHE A 277 -0.98 1.66 -13.35
N ASN A 278 -1.64 0.80 -14.11
CA ASN A 278 -1.08 0.28 -15.34
C ASN A 278 -0.84 1.44 -16.32
N SER A 279 0.34 1.50 -16.95
CA SER A 279 0.75 2.59 -17.82
C SER A 279 -0.21 2.85 -18.98
N ARG A 280 -0.95 1.84 -19.45
CA ARG A 280 -2.02 1.98 -20.44
C ARG A 280 -3.10 3.00 -20.04
N TYR A 281 -3.38 3.15 -18.76
CA TYR A 281 -4.43 4.06 -18.25
C TYR A 281 -3.92 5.43 -17.83
N ILE A 282 -2.66 5.76 -18.14
CA ILE A 282 -2.05 7.07 -17.85
C ILE A 282 -1.41 7.72 -19.08
N LEU A 283 -0.82 6.94 -19.98
CA LEU A 283 -0.03 7.46 -21.08
C LEU A 283 -0.88 7.65 -22.34
N ALA A 284 -0.98 8.89 -22.83
CA ALA A 284 -1.60 9.24 -24.11
C ALA A 284 -0.62 10.01 -24.97
N ASP A 285 -0.32 9.48 -26.16
CA ASP A 285 0.45 10.17 -27.19
C ASP A 285 -0.52 10.69 -28.27
N PRO A 286 -0.57 12.00 -28.55
CA PRO A 286 -1.49 12.57 -29.55
C PRO A 286 -1.40 11.95 -30.95
N ASP A 287 -0.26 11.37 -31.32
CA ASP A 287 -0.05 10.78 -32.64
C ASP A 287 -0.56 9.32 -32.72
N THR A 288 -0.79 8.66 -31.58
CA THR A 288 -1.12 7.22 -31.54
C THR A 288 -2.34 6.85 -30.70
N ALA A 289 -2.70 7.66 -29.70
CA ALA A 289 -3.85 7.44 -28.84
C ALA A 289 -5.15 7.86 -29.52
N THR A 290 -6.17 7.02 -29.40
CA THR A 290 -7.51 7.28 -29.94
C THR A 290 -8.38 8.03 -28.95
N ASP A 291 -9.48 8.61 -29.40
CA ASP A 291 -10.47 9.25 -28.50
C ASP A 291 -10.93 8.30 -27.38
N TYR A 292 -11.06 7.01 -27.67
CA TYR A 292 -11.40 5.98 -26.67
C TYR A 292 -10.30 5.78 -25.62
N ASP A 293 -9.02 5.95 -25.98
CA ASP A 293 -7.92 5.88 -25.02
C ASP A 293 -7.93 7.10 -24.10
N TYR A 294 -8.18 8.30 -24.65
CA TYR A 294 -8.36 9.52 -23.87
C TYR A 294 -9.55 9.41 -22.89
N ASP A 295 -10.69 8.92 -23.35
CA ASP A 295 -11.87 8.67 -22.49
C ASP A 295 -11.59 7.59 -21.43
N GLY A 296 -10.86 6.54 -21.80
CA GLY A 296 -10.45 5.47 -20.90
C GLY A 296 -9.57 5.98 -19.76
N ILE A 297 -8.54 6.77 -20.08
CA ILE A 297 -7.66 7.41 -19.09
C ILE A 297 -8.49 8.30 -18.17
N ALA A 298 -9.34 9.17 -18.72
CA ALA A 298 -10.17 10.07 -17.91
C ALA A 298 -11.10 9.30 -16.97
N THR A 299 -11.71 8.22 -17.46
CA THR A 299 -12.62 7.37 -16.69
C THR A 299 -11.90 6.69 -15.52
N VAL A 300 -10.75 6.06 -15.77
CA VAL A 300 -10.02 5.33 -14.71
C VAL A 300 -9.40 6.32 -13.71
N VAL A 301 -8.80 7.43 -14.17
CA VAL A 301 -8.29 8.47 -13.25
C VAL A 301 -9.41 9.02 -12.35
N ALA A 302 -10.60 9.25 -12.90
CA ALA A 302 -11.76 9.66 -12.12
C ALA A 302 -12.21 8.58 -11.12
N HIS A 303 -12.31 7.32 -11.56
CA HIS A 303 -12.68 6.18 -10.72
C HIS A 303 -11.80 6.09 -9.47
N GLU A 304 -10.48 6.06 -9.66
CA GLU A 304 -9.55 5.93 -8.54
C GLU A 304 -9.53 7.18 -7.63
N TYR A 305 -9.77 8.37 -8.20
CA TYR A 305 -9.92 9.58 -7.39
C TYR A 305 -11.19 9.53 -6.52
N PHE A 306 -12.32 9.08 -7.07
CA PHE A 306 -13.59 9.02 -6.33
C PHE A 306 -13.56 8.01 -5.18
N HIS A 307 -12.78 6.94 -5.31
CA HIS A 307 -12.52 6.00 -4.21
C HIS A 307 -11.92 6.68 -2.97
N ASN A 308 -11.28 7.85 -3.09
CA ASN A 308 -10.82 8.63 -1.93
C ASN A 308 -11.92 8.83 -0.88
N TRP A 309 -13.17 8.99 -1.31
CA TRP A 309 -14.33 9.05 -0.42
C TRP A 309 -15.05 7.70 -0.30
N SER A 310 -15.42 7.08 -1.43
CA SER A 310 -16.18 5.82 -1.48
C SER A 310 -15.27 4.62 -1.67
N GLY A 311 -14.53 4.27 -0.62
CA GLY A 311 -13.54 3.19 -0.61
C GLY A 311 -12.52 3.42 0.50
N ASN A 312 -11.99 4.65 0.58
CA ASN A 312 -10.92 4.98 1.51
C ASN A 312 -11.47 5.61 2.80
N ARG A 313 -12.21 6.72 2.70
CA ARG A 313 -12.77 7.40 3.89
C ARG A 313 -13.90 6.62 4.55
N VAL A 314 -14.65 5.88 3.75
CA VAL A 314 -15.54 4.81 4.20
C VAL A 314 -15.16 3.57 3.41
N THR A 315 -14.72 2.53 4.12
CA THR A 315 -14.21 1.28 3.53
C THR A 315 -15.11 0.08 3.84
N CYS A 316 -14.77 -1.06 3.25
CA CYS A 316 -15.48 -2.33 3.42
C CYS A 316 -15.22 -2.93 4.80
N ARG A 317 -16.26 -3.51 5.42
CA ARG A 317 -16.10 -4.29 6.66
C ARG A 317 -15.44 -5.65 6.42
N ASP A 318 -15.76 -6.26 5.29
CA ASP A 318 -15.25 -7.54 4.84
C ASP A 318 -15.34 -7.59 3.31
N TRP A 319 -14.59 -8.50 2.69
CA TRP A 319 -14.51 -8.60 1.23
C TRP A 319 -15.82 -9.03 0.55
N PHE A 320 -16.86 -9.46 1.29
CA PHE A 320 -18.18 -9.70 0.72
C PHE A 320 -19.00 -8.40 0.52
N GLN A 321 -18.46 -7.25 0.92
CA GLN A 321 -19.07 -5.93 0.73
C GLN A 321 -18.53 -5.17 -0.50
N LEU A 322 -17.60 -5.76 -1.25
CA LEU A 322 -17.09 -5.23 -2.53
C LEU A 322 -18.19 -5.24 -3.60
#